data_AF-A0A1Y2N4B8-F1
#
_entry.id   AF-A0A1Y2N4B8-F1
#
_cell.length_a   1.000
_cell.length_b   1.000
_cell.length_c   1.000
_cell.angle_alpha   90.00
_cell.angle_beta   90.00
_cell.angle_gamma   90.00
#
_symmetry.space_group_name_H-M   'P 1'
#
loop_
_entity.id
_entity.type
_entity.pdbx_description
1 polymer ?
#
loop_
_entity_poly.entity_id
_entity_poly.type
_entity_poly.pdbx_seq_one_letter_code
_entity_poly.pdbx_strand_id
1 'polypeptide(L)' 'MKAAQNVVGLVGLTLGVIPLVMFLFTGRVGLWGPLVITGPMPWIAPLLVAVTAGIALVVLERRDRA' A
#
# COMPACT_ATOMS: atom_id res chain seq x y z
N MET A 1 -6.15 9.08 17.45
CA MET A 1 -5.05 9.01 16.45
C MET A 1 -4.64 7.57 16.12
N LYS A 2 -4.45 6.69 17.12
CA LYS A 2 -4.16 5.25 16.90
C LYS A 2 -5.09 4.51 15.94
N ALA A 3 -6.41 4.73 16.00
CA ALA A 3 -7.34 4.09 15.06
C ALA A 3 -7.08 4.48 13.60
N ALA A 4 -6.75 5.75 13.34
CA ALA A 4 -6.40 6.21 11.99
C ALA A 4 -5.07 5.61 11.50
N GLN A 5 -4.06 5.53 12.37
CA GLN A 5 -2.80 4.85 12.06
C GLN A 5 -3.02 3.35 11.75
N ASN A 6 -3.87 2.67 12.52
CA ASN A 6 -4.19 1.26 12.28
C ASN A 6 -4.89 1.05 10.94
N VAL A 7 -5.84 1.92 10.60
CA VAL A 7 -6.54 1.86 9.30
C VAL A 7 -5.57 2.13 8.16
N VAL A 8 -4.75 3.18 8.24
CA VAL A 8 -3.75 3.51 7.21
C VAL A 8 -2.73 2.40 7.06
N GLY A 9 -2.24 1.84 8.17
CA GLY A 9 -1.31 0.72 8.17
C GLY A 9 -1.92 -0.53 7.55
N LEU A 10 -3.15 -0.87 7.90
CA LEU A 10 -3.86 -2.02 7.34
C LEU A 10 -4.09 -1.84 5.82
N VAL A 11 -4.53 -0.67 5.38
CA VAL A 11 -4.76 -0.37 3.96
C VAL A 11 -3.43 -0.40 3.18
N GLY A 12 -2.39 0.24 3.70
CA GLY A 12 -1.06 0.25 3.08
C GLY A 12 -0.45 -1.15 2.97
N LEU A 13 -0.65 -1.98 4.00
CA LEU A 13 -0.18 -3.37 4.01
C LEU A 13 -0.95 -4.22 3.00
N THR A 14 -2.28 -4.18 3.06
CA THR A 14 -3.16 -5.06 2.27
C THR A 14 -3.22 -4.70 0.79
N LEU A 15 -3.23 -3.41 0.46
CA LEU A 15 -3.34 -2.93 -0.92
C LEU A 15 -1.99 -2.51 -1.51
N GLY A 16 -0.97 -2.29 -0.69
CA GLY A 16 0.38 -1.93 -1.16
C GLY A 16 1.38 -3.07 -1.03
N VAL A 17 1.78 -3.37 0.20
CA VAL A 17 2.89 -4.30 0.48
C VAL A 17 2.59 -5.73 0.03
N ILE A 18 1.44 -6.29 0.41
CA ILE A 18 1.08 -7.68 0.09
C ILE A 18 1.04 -7.91 -1.44
N PRO A 19 0.39 -7.05 -2.25
CA PRO A 19 0.40 -7.22 -3.70
C PRO A 19 1.79 -7.07 -4.34
N LEU A 20 2.66 -6.20 -3.81
CA LEU A 20 4.06 -6.11 -4.27
C LEU A 20 4.82 -7.40 -3.98
N VAL A 21 4.67 -7.93 -2.77
CA VAL A 21 5.28 -9.22 -2.40
C VAL A 21 4.75 -10.34 -3.28
N MET A 22 3.44 -10.42 -3.51
CA MET A 22 2.86 -11.40 -4.42
C MET A 22 3.41 -11.24 -5.85
N PHE A 23 3.57 -10.00 -6.34
CA PHE A 23 4.14 -9.76 -7.66
C PHE A 23 5.58 -10.26 -7.77
N LEU A 24 6.40 -10.05 -6.74
CA LEU A 24 7.78 -10.54 -6.70
C LEU A 24 7.87 -12.07 -6.78
N PHE A 25 6.95 -12.79 -6.11
CA PHE A 25 7.00 -14.26 -6.06
C PHE A 25 6.22 -14.96 -7.16
N THR A 26 5.15 -14.34 -7.67
CA THR A 26 4.20 -15.01 -8.59
C THR A 26 4.11 -14.34 -9.95
N GLY A 27 4.74 -13.16 -10.13
CA GLY A 27 4.56 -12.32 -11.31
C GLY A 27 3.16 -11.71 -11.45
N ARG A 28 2.29 -11.89 -10.45
CA ARG A 28 0.90 -11.42 -10.45
C ARG A 28 0.65 -10.43 -9.31
N VAL A 29 -0.11 -9.39 -9.57
CA VAL A 29 -0.40 -8.32 -8.61
C VAL A 29 -1.66 -8.59 -7.78
N GLY A 30 -1.94 -9.87 -7.47
CA GLY A 30 -3.01 -10.31 -6.57
C GLY A 30 -4.33 -9.53 -6.70
N LEU A 31 -4.68 -8.80 -5.63
CA LEU A 31 -5.89 -7.98 -5.46
C LEU A 31 -6.08 -6.89 -6.54
N TRP A 32 -5.03 -6.52 -7.26
CA TRP A 32 -5.09 -5.54 -8.36
C TRP A 32 -5.36 -6.19 -9.73
N GLY A 33 -5.38 -7.52 -9.81
CA GLY A 33 -5.69 -8.26 -11.05
C GLY A 33 -7.02 -7.85 -11.70
N PRO A 34 -8.12 -7.66 -10.94
CA PRO A 34 -9.40 -7.21 -11.50
C PRO A 34 -9.43 -5.73 -11.92
N LEU A 35 -8.52 -4.89 -11.41
CA LEU A 35 -8.51 -3.44 -11.60
C LEU A 35 -7.95 -3.00 -12.98
N VAL A 36 -7.86 -3.94 -13.94
CA VAL A 36 -7.37 -3.70 -15.31
C VAL A 36 -6.02 -2.97 -15.30
N ILE A 37 -5.13 -3.33 -14.38
CA ILE A 37 -3.74 -2.91 -14.48
C ILE A 37 -3.03 -3.84 -15.46
N THR A 38 -3.43 -3.72 -16.73
CA THR A 38 -2.84 -4.43 -17.88
C THR A 38 -1.74 -3.60 -18.55
N GLY A 39 -1.28 -2.54 -17.87
CA GLY A 39 -0.14 -1.73 -18.32
C GLY A 39 1.19 -2.46 -18.09
N PRO A 40 2.28 -1.98 -18.73
CA PRO A 40 3.60 -2.62 -18.68
C PRO A 40 4.23 -2.66 -17.27
N MET A 41 3.69 -1.90 -16.31
CA MET A 41 4.20 -1.81 -14.94
C MET A 41 3.07 -2.01 -13.93
N PRO A 42 2.61 -3.26 -13.76
CA PRO A 42 1.42 -3.52 -12.96
C PRO A 42 1.63 -3.35 -11.45
N TRP A 43 2.90 -3.23 -11.03
CA TRP A 43 3.34 -2.97 -9.66
C TRP A 43 3.29 -1.49 -9.24
N ILE A 44 3.06 -0.54 -10.16
CA ILE A 44 3.08 0.90 -9.82
C ILE A 44 1.98 1.26 -8.82
N ALA A 45 0.75 0.79 -9.06
CA ALA A 45 -0.36 1.15 -8.19
C ALA A 45 -0.19 0.66 -6.74
N PRO A 46 0.15 -0.62 -6.47
CA PRO A 46 0.43 -1.03 -5.10
C PRO A 46 1.67 -0.34 -4.52
N LEU A 47 2.69 0.01 -5.32
CA LEU A 47 3.83 0.80 -4.87
C LEU A 47 3.40 2.19 -4.37
N LEU A 48 2.56 2.89 -5.14
CA LEU A 48 2.03 4.19 -4.74
C LEU A 48 1.22 4.10 -3.45
N VAL A 49 0.40 3.06 -3.28
CA VAL A 49 -0.35 2.83 -2.05
C VAL A 49 0.58 2.59 -0.85
N ALA A 50 1.62 1.77 -1.01
CA ALA A 50 2.58 1.53 0.06
C ALA A 50 3.33 2.81 0.47
N VAL A 51 3.81 3.59 -0.51
CA VAL A 51 4.54 4.84 -0.28
C VAL A 51 3.64 5.88 0.38
N THR A 52 2.43 6.09 -0.13
CA THR A 52 1.48 7.06 0.43
C THR A 52 1.04 6.67 1.83
N ALA A 53 0.78 5.40 2.11
CA ALA A 53 0.48 4.92 3.45
C ALA A 53 1.66 5.13 4.41
N GLY A 54 2.89 4.89 3.97
CA GLY A 54 4.10 5.18 4.75
C GLY A 54 4.23 6.66 5.11
N ILE A 55 4.04 7.55 4.14
CA ILE A 55 4.04 9.00 4.37
C ILE A 55 2.93 9.39 5.36
N ALA A 56 1.72 8.88 5.16
CA ALA A 56 0.59 9.17 6.04
C ALA A 56 0.85 8.71 7.48
N LEU A 57 1.45 7.54 7.68
CA LEU A 57 1.84 7.07 9.02
C LEU A 57 2.87 8.00 9.67
N VAL A 58 3.90 8.43 8.93
CA VAL A 58 4.90 9.39 9.44
C VAL A 58 4.26 10.72 9.82
N VAL A 59 3.33 11.24 9.01
CA VAL A 59 2.61 12.49 9.31
C VAL A 59 1.71 12.31 10.54
N LEU A 60 0.97 11.22 10.64
CA LEU A 60 0.12 10.92 11.80
C LEU A 60 0.96 10.77 13.08
N GLU A 61 2.11 10.10 13.01
CA GLU A 61 3.03 9.96 14.12
C GLU A 61 3.60 11.31 14.58
N ARG A 62 3.98 12.18 13.63
CA ARG A 62 4.43 13.54 13.96
C ARG A 62 3.33 14.38 14.62
N ARG A 63 2.07 14.17 14.23
CA ARG A 63 0.92 14.86 14.83
C ARG A 63 0.54 14.33 16.21
N ASP A 64 0.81 13.06 16.51
CA ASP A 64 0.56 12.48 17.84
C ASP A 64 1.58 12.97 18.88
N ARG A 65 2.79 13.35 18.42
CA ARG A 65 3.89 13.84 19.27
C ARG A 65 3.91 15.36 19.48
N ALA A 66 3.16 16.12 18.69
CA ALA A 66 3.08 17.58 18.74
C ALA A 66 1.90 18.03 19.61
#